data_AF-A0A321LJD8-F1
#
_entry.id   AF-A0A321LJD8-F1
#
_cell.length_a   1.000
_cell.length_b   1.000
_cell.length_c   1.000
_cell.angle_alpha   90.00
_cell.angle_beta   90.00
_cell.angle_gamma   90.00
#
_symmetry.space_group_name_H-M   'P 1'
#
loop_
_entity.id
_entity.type
_entity.pdbx_description
1 polymer ?
#
loop_
_entity_poly.entity_id
_entity_poly.type
_entity_poly.pdbx_seq_one_letter_code
_entity_poly.pdbx_strand_id
1 'polypeptide(L)'
;MTSQSVKIPFIATLFIIPAAFVVTILTSGNERALELNNYLFAATVLVQIAVLIQAFGARKLFSPTDPGHLTWSLIVAFLIVRLLVEGRLITLTFNMITPPKQLEGASPLMFFYVVVLRYVYTISDLLFVAALITTIRTYKNTGLKFELLKRDYVYMLILWIIPVVTFMFRANLGLAGMIAADKYIPAYRLTAVVVGALIASLCVAVRRYAVQMKGGSVARLWNTVVVAGTARAASFLALALLSQRWPLVARMSEQYLLWIFAGCWLLAAIYQREVLPRAGASSGSTSSLRALSR
;
A
#
# COMPACT_ATOMS: atom_id res chain seq x y z
N MET A 1 13.08 -3.60 15.38
CA MET A 1 11.63 -3.84 15.24
C MET A 1 11.44 -5.26 14.76
N THR A 2 10.70 -6.08 15.50
CA THR A 2 10.35 -7.45 15.11
C THR A 2 8.95 -7.46 14.53
N SER A 3 8.61 -8.48 13.76
CA SER A 3 7.27 -8.60 13.20
C SER A 3 6.20 -8.72 14.29
N GLN A 4 6.49 -9.39 15.42
CA GLN A 4 5.56 -9.49 16.54
C GLN A 4 5.26 -8.14 17.20
N SER A 5 6.27 -7.28 17.38
CA SER A 5 6.10 -5.96 18.01
C SER A 5 5.22 -5.01 17.18
N VAL A 6 5.01 -5.30 15.89
CA VAL A 6 4.17 -4.49 14.98
C VAL A 6 2.84 -5.18 14.69
N LYS A 7 2.83 -6.51 14.57
CA LYS A 7 1.65 -7.30 14.24
C LYS A 7 0.55 -7.15 15.30
N ILE A 8 0.89 -7.26 16.58
CA ILE A 8 -0.12 -7.20 17.66
C ILE A 8 -0.79 -5.83 17.72
N PRO A 9 -0.04 -4.69 17.77
CA PRO A 9 -0.66 -3.36 17.70
C PRO A 9 -1.48 -3.17 16.42
N PHE A 10 -0.97 -3.60 15.27
CA PHE A 10 -1.68 -3.46 14.01
C PHE A 10 -3.02 -4.21 14.01
N ILE A 11 -3.06 -5.46 14.49
CA ILE A 11 -4.30 -6.22 14.61
C ILE A 11 -5.26 -5.53 15.57
N ALA A 12 -4.80 -5.03 16.72
CA ALA A 12 -5.64 -4.28 17.64
C ALA A 12 -6.26 -3.04 16.96
N THR A 13 -5.49 -2.33 16.13
CA THR A 13 -6.01 -1.15 15.40
C THR A 13 -7.13 -1.47 14.41
N LEU A 14 -7.22 -2.72 13.90
CA LEU A 14 -8.31 -3.15 13.02
C LEU A 14 -9.68 -3.09 13.70
N PHE A 15 -9.71 -3.20 15.03
CA PHE A 15 -10.94 -3.11 15.82
C PHE A 15 -11.11 -1.75 16.49
N ILE A 16 -10.00 -1.19 17.00
CA ILE A 16 -10.01 0.09 17.72
C ILE A 16 -10.42 1.24 16.80
N ILE A 17 -9.94 1.28 15.55
CA ILE A 17 -10.22 2.40 14.65
C ILE A 17 -11.72 2.50 14.30
N PRO A 18 -12.39 1.42 13.85
CA PRO A 18 -13.83 1.45 13.62
C PRO A 18 -14.63 1.77 14.89
N ALA A 19 -14.26 1.18 16.04
CA ALA A 19 -14.92 1.44 17.32
C ALA A 19 -14.79 2.91 17.74
N ALA A 20 -13.58 3.47 17.66
CA ALA A 20 -13.31 4.87 17.96
C ALA A 20 -14.14 5.79 17.06
N PHE A 21 -14.22 5.49 15.76
CA PHE A 21 -15.05 6.27 14.83
C PHE A 21 -16.54 6.25 15.20
N VAL A 22 -17.10 5.07 15.48
CA VAL A 22 -18.50 4.93 15.90
C VAL A 22 -18.75 5.70 17.20
N VAL A 23 -17.87 5.53 18.20
CA VAL A 23 -17.96 6.25 19.48
C VAL A 23 -17.86 7.77 19.27
N THR A 24 -16.95 8.25 18.43
CA THR A 24 -16.81 9.69 18.13
C THR A 24 -18.06 10.25 17.46
N ILE A 25 -18.68 9.53 16.51
CA ILE A 25 -19.95 9.95 15.92
C ILE A 25 -21.03 10.06 17.00
N LEU A 26 -21.17 9.03 17.84
CA LEU A 26 -22.22 8.96 18.85
C LEU A 26 -22.07 10.01 19.97
N THR A 27 -20.82 10.40 20.30
CA THR A 27 -20.53 11.26 21.46
C THR A 27 -20.18 12.70 21.09
N SER A 28 -19.61 12.94 19.91
CA SER A 28 -19.04 14.24 19.52
C SER A 28 -19.49 14.71 18.13
N GLY A 29 -20.34 13.94 17.44
CA GLY A 29 -20.88 14.30 16.14
C GLY A 29 -19.91 14.19 14.96
N ASN A 30 -20.36 14.66 13.80
CA ASN A 30 -19.71 14.41 12.51
C ASN A 30 -18.39 15.19 12.32
N GLU A 31 -18.27 16.39 12.88
CA GLU A 31 -17.07 17.23 12.73
C GLU A 31 -15.86 16.58 13.41
N ARG A 32 -16.04 16.09 14.64
CA ARG A 32 -14.97 15.41 15.36
C ARG A 32 -14.58 14.08 14.70
N ALA A 33 -15.54 13.40 14.08
CA ALA A 33 -15.29 12.18 13.30
C ALA A 33 -14.46 12.47 12.02
N LEU A 34 -14.68 13.62 11.37
CA LEU A 34 -13.86 14.07 10.25
C LEU A 34 -12.43 14.41 10.69
N GLU A 35 -12.28 15.04 11.84
CA GLU A 35 -10.97 15.35 12.41
C GLU A 35 -10.20 14.07 12.76
N LEU A 36 -10.86 13.08 13.37
CA LEU A 36 -10.30 11.75 13.59
C LEU A 36 -9.83 11.10 12.28
N ASN A 37 -10.62 11.21 11.21
CA ASN A 37 -10.22 10.73 9.89
C ASN A 37 -8.95 11.42 9.37
N ASN A 38 -8.82 12.73 9.56
CA ASN A 38 -7.62 13.48 9.17
C ASN A 38 -6.39 13.08 9.99
N TYR A 39 -6.55 12.84 11.30
CA TYR A 39 -5.47 12.31 12.14
C TYR A 39 -5.06 10.90 11.76
N LEU A 40 -6.03 10.04 11.42
CA LEU A 40 -5.76 8.72 10.88
C LEU A 40 -5.00 8.81 9.55
N PHE A 41 -5.31 9.79 8.70
CA PHE A 41 -4.53 10.07 7.49
C PHE A 41 -3.08 10.44 7.80
N ALA A 42 -2.83 11.39 8.70
CA ALA A 42 -1.48 11.75 9.12
C ALA A 42 -0.72 10.53 9.69
N ALA A 43 -1.38 9.74 10.53
CA ALA A 43 -0.81 8.51 11.08
C ALA A 43 -0.47 7.48 9.98
N THR A 44 -1.34 7.31 8.98
CA THR A 44 -1.06 6.45 7.81
C THR A 44 0.20 6.91 7.08
N VAL A 45 0.41 8.22 6.90
CA VAL A 45 1.63 8.74 6.25
C VAL A 45 2.87 8.46 7.10
N LEU A 46 2.80 8.62 8.42
CA LEU A 46 3.90 8.24 9.33
C LEU A 46 4.25 6.75 9.23
N VAL A 47 3.23 5.87 9.14
CA VAL A 47 3.45 4.44 8.90
C VAL A 47 4.13 4.23 7.54
N GLN A 48 3.72 4.91 6.48
CA GLN A 48 4.36 4.81 5.16
C GLN A 48 5.83 5.28 5.19
N ILE A 49 6.19 6.29 5.99
CA ILE A 49 7.59 6.68 6.21
C ILE A 49 8.36 5.52 6.88
N ALA A 50 7.78 4.89 7.90
CA ALA A 50 8.37 3.71 8.53
C ALA A 50 8.55 2.56 7.53
N VAL A 51 7.56 2.32 6.65
CA VAL A 51 7.66 1.33 5.55
C VAL A 51 8.86 1.64 4.66
N LEU A 52 9.03 2.90 4.22
CA LEU A 52 10.15 3.31 3.38
C LEU A 52 11.50 3.03 4.05
N ILE A 53 11.64 3.37 5.34
CA ILE A 53 12.86 3.10 6.10
C ILE A 53 13.15 1.59 6.16
N GLN A 54 12.12 0.77 6.41
CA GLN A 54 12.28 -0.69 6.40
C GLN A 54 12.63 -1.23 5.01
N ALA A 55 12.03 -0.69 3.95
CA ALA A 55 12.29 -1.08 2.57
C ALA A 55 13.73 -0.75 2.13
N PHE A 56 14.29 0.39 2.55
CA PHE A 56 15.72 0.67 2.39
C PHE A 56 16.58 -0.36 3.12
N GLY A 57 16.19 -0.74 4.34
CA GLY A 57 16.85 -1.81 5.09
C GLY A 57 16.79 -3.16 4.37
N ALA A 58 15.67 -3.48 3.74
CA ALA A 58 15.50 -4.69 2.94
C ALA A 58 16.34 -4.68 1.65
N ARG A 59 16.39 -3.56 0.94
CA ARG A 59 17.23 -3.37 -0.26
C ARG A 59 18.70 -3.65 0.03
N LYS A 60 19.21 -3.20 1.18
CA LYS A 60 20.61 -3.39 1.60
C LYS A 60 21.01 -4.85 1.83
N LEU A 61 20.05 -5.78 1.90
CA LEU A 61 20.33 -7.21 2.04
C LEU A 61 20.80 -7.87 0.73
N PHE A 62 20.68 -7.17 -0.40
CA PHE A 62 21.00 -7.68 -1.73
C PHE A 62 22.21 -6.94 -2.31
N SER A 63 23.15 -7.70 -2.89
CA SER A 63 24.25 -7.16 -3.69
C SER A 63 23.71 -6.36 -4.89
N PRO A 64 24.38 -5.29 -5.35
CA PRO A 64 23.96 -4.54 -6.54
C PRO A 64 23.79 -5.41 -7.81
N THR A 65 24.47 -6.55 -7.88
CA THR A 65 24.38 -7.51 -9.00
C THR A 65 23.22 -8.50 -8.86
N ASP A 66 22.56 -8.57 -7.69
CA ASP A 66 21.44 -9.47 -7.43
C ASP A 66 20.14 -8.88 -8.01
N PRO A 67 19.34 -9.66 -8.77
CA PRO A 67 18.01 -9.24 -9.23
C PRO A 67 17.06 -8.75 -8.11
N GLY A 68 17.25 -9.25 -6.88
CA GLY A 68 16.55 -8.78 -5.69
C GLY A 68 16.85 -7.31 -5.36
N HIS A 69 18.07 -6.84 -5.64
CA HIS A 69 18.45 -5.44 -5.42
C HIS A 69 17.66 -4.50 -6.34
N LEU A 70 17.52 -4.84 -7.62
CA LEU A 70 16.71 -4.07 -8.56
C LEU A 70 15.24 -4.02 -8.11
N THR A 71 14.69 -5.19 -7.75
CA THR A 71 13.30 -5.30 -7.26
C THR A 71 13.04 -4.38 -6.06
N TRP A 72 13.90 -4.43 -5.04
CA TRP A 72 13.74 -3.60 -3.86
C TRP A 72 14.07 -2.13 -4.11
N SER A 73 14.95 -1.82 -5.07
CA SER A 73 15.19 -0.44 -5.50
C SER A 73 13.94 0.17 -6.15
N LEU A 74 13.23 -0.60 -6.98
CA LEU A 74 11.96 -0.19 -7.57
C LEU A 74 10.86 -0.03 -6.51
N ILE A 75 10.78 -0.91 -5.50
CA ILE A 75 9.87 -0.75 -4.36
C ILE A 75 10.18 0.52 -3.57
N VAL A 76 11.46 0.79 -3.28
CA VAL A 76 11.89 2.02 -2.60
C VAL A 76 11.51 3.25 -3.43
N ALA A 77 11.78 3.25 -4.73
CA ALA A 77 11.39 4.36 -5.62
C ALA A 77 9.87 4.55 -5.65
N PHE A 78 9.10 3.46 -5.75
CA PHE A 78 7.64 3.47 -5.60
C PHE A 78 7.20 4.20 -4.32
N LEU A 79 7.76 3.82 -3.17
CA LEU A 79 7.41 4.39 -1.86
C LEU A 79 7.83 5.86 -1.73
N ILE A 80 9.00 6.26 -2.26
CA ILE A 80 9.43 7.66 -2.28
C ILE A 80 8.46 8.50 -3.09
N VAL A 81 8.19 8.10 -4.33
CA VAL A 81 7.28 8.83 -5.23
C VAL A 81 5.89 8.91 -4.59
N ARG A 82 5.41 7.81 -3.98
CA ARG A 82 4.14 7.80 -3.25
C ARG A 82 4.12 8.82 -2.12
N LEU A 83 5.12 8.80 -1.24
CA LEU A 83 5.21 9.70 -0.09
C LEU A 83 5.29 11.17 -0.48
N LEU A 84 5.93 11.50 -1.61
CA LEU A 84 5.93 12.86 -2.14
C LEU A 84 4.51 13.33 -2.48
N VAL A 85 3.69 12.47 -3.08
CA VAL A 85 2.29 12.81 -3.38
C VAL A 85 1.42 12.84 -2.12
N GLU A 86 1.67 11.94 -1.15
CA GLU A 86 1.00 11.98 0.15
C GLU A 86 1.33 13.27 0.92
N GLY A 87 2.58 13.75 0.86
CA GLY A 87 2.98 15.04 1.45
C GLY A 87 2.19 16.21 0.85
N ARG A 88 1.96 16.18 -0.45
CA ARG A 88 1.07 17.13 -1.16
C ARG A 88 -0.40 16.92 -0.80
N LEU A 89 -0.84 15.73 -0.38
CA LEU A 89 -2.19 15.53 0.13
C LEU A 89 -2.34 16.02 1.59
N ILE A 90 -1.30 15.91 2.42
CA ILE A 90 -1.24 16.48 3.78
C ILE A 90 -1.46 17.99 3.76
N THR A 91 -0.73 18.71 2.91
CA THR A 91 -0.84 20.17 2.83
C THR A 91 -2.25 20.63 2.46
N LEU A 92 -2.95 19.88 1.62
CA LEU A 92 -4.35 20.14 1.25
C LEU A 92 -5.31 19.75 2.39
N THR A 93 -5.07 18.62 3.05
CA THR A 93 -5.94 18.10 4.13
C THR A 93 -5.93 18.99 5.37
N PHE A 94 -4.78 19.56 5.71
CA PHE A 94 -4.61 20.44 6.87
C PHE A 94 -4.62 21.92 6.50
N ASN A 95 -5.15 22.27 5.32
CA ASN A 95 -5.28 23.65 4.83
C ASN A 95 -3.97 24.48 4.85
N MET A 96 -2.80 23.84 4.81
CA MET A 96 -1.51 24.53 4.65
C MET A 96 -1.42 25.22 3.29
N ILE A 97 -2.06 24.62 2.28
CA ILE A 97 -2.31 25.23 0.97
C ILE A 97 -3.81 25.15 0.72
N THR A 98 -4.45 26.32 0.59
CA THR A 98 -5.89 26.41 0.32
C THR A 98 -6.11 26.49 -1.19
N PRO A 99 -6.66 25.45 -1.84
CA PRO A 99 -6.98 25.51 -3.26
C PRO A 99 -8.14 26.49 -3.50
N PRO A 100 -8.20 27.17 -4.66
CA PRO A 100 -9.30 28.05 -5.00
C PRO A 100 -10.61 27.26 -5.14
N LYS A 101 -11.74 27.92 -4.86
CA LYS A 101 -13.09 27.32 -4.96
C LYS A 101 -13.41 26.75 -6.34
N GLN A 102 -12.80 27.30 -7.40
CA GLN A 102 -12.86 26.80 -8.77
C GLN A 102 -11.46 26.70 -9.35
N LEU A 103 -11.14 25.57 -9.99
CA LEU A 103 -9.82 25.33 -10.58
C LEU A 103 -9.67 25.95 -11.99
N GLU A 104 -10.77 26.27 -12.66
CA GLU A 104 -10.77 26.76 -14.05
C GLU A 104 -10.22 28.19 -14.18
N GLY A 105 -10.22 28.98 -13.10
CA GLY A 105 -9.57 30.29 -13.01
C GLY A 105 -8.30 30.32 -12.15
N ALA A 106 -7.80 29.15 -11.74
CA ALA A 106 -6.62 29.05 -10.88
C ALA A 106 -5.33 29.32 -11.68
N SER A 107 -4.26 29.74 -11.00
CA SER A 107 -2.95 29.86 -11.64
C SER A 107 -2.49 28.50 -12.19
N PRO A 108 -1.72 28.46 -13.29
CA PRO A 108 -1.19 27.21 -13.85
C PRO A 108 -0.45 26.35 -12.82
N LEU A 109 0.27 27.00 -11.88
CA LEU A 109 0.94 26.34 -10.77
C LEU A 109 -0.04 25.60 -9.86
N MET A 110 -1.17 26.24 -9.51
CA MET A 110 -2.18 25.64 -8.65
C MET A 110 -2.92 24.50 -9.36
N PHE A 111 -3.21 24.65 -10.66
CA PHE A 111 -3.76 23.55 -11.46
C PHE A 111 -2.80 22.36 -11.51
N PHE A 112 -1.51 22.61 -11.76
CA PHE A 112 -0.48 21.57 -11.74
C PHE A 112 -0.39 20.89 -10.36
N TYR A 113 -0.39 21.69 -9.29
CA TYR A 113 -0.35 21.20 -7.92
C TYR A 113 -1.57 20.37 -7.55
N VAL A 114 -2.78 20.78 -7.96
CA VAL A 114 -4.05 20.13 -7.58
C VAL A 114 -4.39 18.92 -8.45
N VAL A 115 -4.10 18.99 -9.75
CA VAL A 115 -4.55 18.01 -10.75
C VAL A 115 -3.38 17.15 -11.25
N VAL A 116 -2.32 17.77 -11.78
CA VAL A 116 -1.25 17.04 -12.48
C VAL A 116 -0.43 16.20 -11.51
N LEU A 117 -0.03 16.74 -10.35
CA LEU A 117 0.72 16.01 -9.33
C LEU A 117 -0.02 14.76 -8.82
N ARG A 118 -1.34 14.67 -8.99
CA ARG A 118 -2.11 13.47 -8.64
C ARG A 118 -1.71 12.27 -9.50
N TYR A 119 -1.41 12.47 -10.77
CA TYR A 119 -1.00 11.40 -11.69
C TYR A 119 0.41 10.86 -11.37
N VAL A 120 1.16 11.52 -10.50
CA VAL A 120 2.42 10.98 -9.95
C VAL A 120 2.16 9.70 -9.13
N TYR A 121 0.97 9.51 -8.55
CA TYR A 121 0.59 8.21 -7.97
C TYR A 121 0.60 7.09 -9.02
N THR A 122 0.21 7.38 -10.27
CA THR A 122 0.27 6.38 -11.35
C THR A 122 1.71 6.00 -11.67
N ILE A 123 2.63 6.98 -11.69
CA ILE A 123 4.06 6.72 -11.88
C ILE A 123 4.60 5.83 -10.75
N SER A 124 4.25 6.15 -9.50
CA SER A 124 4.55 5.31 -8.34
C SER A 124 4.06 3.87 -8.56
N ASP A 125 2.80 3.69 -8.94
CA ASP A 125 2.23 2.36 -9.16
C ASP A 125 2.93 1.60 -10.30
N LEU A 126 3.34 2.27 -11.38
CA LEU A 126 4.12 1.66 -12.46
C LEU A 126 5.49 1.18 -12.00
N LEU A 127 6.17 1.90 -11.09
CA LEU A 127 7.41 1.43 -10.47
C LEU A 127 7.19 0.15 -9.68
N PHE A 128 6.05 0.04 -8.99
CA PHE A 128 5.73 -1.18 -8.26
C PHE A 128 5.38 -2.34 -9.20
N VAL A 129 4.63 -2.09 -10.28
CA VAL A 129 4.40 -3.08 -11.35
C VAL A 129 5.72 -3.58 -11.93
N ALA A 130 6.67 -2.68 -12.20
CA ALA A 130 8.00 -3.05 -12.67
C ALA A 130 8.74 -3.93 -11.65
N ALA A 131 8.63 -3.65 -10.35
CA ALA A 131 9.20 -4.51 -9.30
C ALA A 131 8.61 -5.93 -9.31
N LEU A 132 7.29 -6.05 -9.47
CA LEU A 132 6.60 -7.34 -9.54
C LEU A 132 7.00 -8.12 -10.80
N ILE A 133 7.08 -7.44 -11.94
CA ILE A 133 7.54 -8.06 -13.20
C ILE A 133 8.97 -8.57 -13.05
N THR A 134 9.87 -7.77 -12.46
CA THR A 134 11.25 -8.20 -12.17
C THR A 134 11.26 -9.44 -11.29
N THR A 135 10.47 -9.46 -10.21
CA THR A 135 10.36 -10.63 -9.32
C THR A 135 9.89 -11.88 -10.07
N ILE A 136 8.85 -11.75 -10.90
CA ILE A 136 8.31 -12.85 -11.71
C ILE A 136 9.37 -13.37 -12.67
N ARG A 137 10.10 -12.48 -13.36
CA ARG A 137 11.18 -12.86 -14.27
C ARG A 137 12.29 -13.60 -13.54
N THR A 138 12.71 -13.09 -12.38
CA THR A 138 13.72 -13.75 -11.53
C THR A 138 13.28 -15.16 -11.14
N TYR A 139 12.02 -15.34 -10.74
CA TYR A 139 11.51 -16.68 -10.42
C TYR A 139 11.50 -17.60 -11.64
N LYS A 140 10.98 -17.14 -12.78
CA LYS A 140 10.97 -17.94 -14.02
C LYS A 140 12.37 -18.35 -14.49
N ASN A 141 13.39 -17.51 -14.25
CA ASN A 141 14.77 -17.80 -14.63
C ASN A 141 15.46 -18.88 -13.77
N THR A 142 14.83 -19.36 -12.69
CA THR A 142 15.38 -20.46 -11.87
C THR A 142 15.26 -21.84 -12.54
N GLY A 143 14.60 -21.95 -13.70
CA GLY A 143 14.39 -23.22 -14.40
C GLY A 143 13.32 -24.14 -13.79
N LEU A 144 12.73 -23.74 -12.65
CA LEU A 144 11.62 -24.45 -12.03
C LEU A 144 10.31 -24.16 -12.78
N LYS A 145 9.47 -25.19 -12.95
CA LYS A 145 8.15 -25.06 -13.59
C LYS A 145 7.16 -24.43 -12.60
N PHE A 146 7.00 -23.11 -12.70
CA PHE A 146 5.99 -22.38 -11.93
C PHE A 146 4.68 -22.28 -12.69
N GLU A 147 3.60 -22.66 -12.01
CA GLU A 147 2.25 -22.67 -12.58
C GLU A 147 1.24 -22.07 -11.61
N LEU A 148 0.32 -21.27 -12.16
CA LEU A 148 -0.83 -20.77 -11.42
C LEU A 148 -1.90 -21.87 -11.32
N LEU A 149 -2.54 -21.99 -10.16
CA LEU A 149 -3.67 -22.91 -10.02
C LEU A 149 -4.97 -22.26 -10.47
N LYS A 150 -5.97 -23.07 -10.82
CA LYS A 150 -7.36 -22.61 -11.07
C LYS A 150 -7.86 -21.64 -10.00
N ARG A 151 -7.58 -21.93 -8.72
CA ARG A 151 -7.96 -21.06 -7.58
C ARG A 151 -7.32 -19.67 -7.65
N ASP A 152 -6.08 -19.56 -8.14
CA ASP A 152 -5.40 -18.27 -8.25
C ASP A 152 -6.07 -17.38 -9.32
N TYR A 153 -6.52 -17.98 -10.42
CA TYR A 153 -7.35 -17.28 -11.43
C TYR A 153 -8.69 -16.83 -10.88
N VAL A 154 -9.34 -17.63 -10.02
CA VAL A 154 -10.58 -17.21 -9.34
C VAL A 154 -10.31 -15.99 -8.45
N TYR A 155 -9.22 -15.97 -7.70
CA TYR A 155 -8.85 -14.78 -6.90
C TYR A 155 -8.58 -13.56 -7.78
N MET A 156 -7.87 -13.72 -8.89
CA MET A 156 -7.64 -12.63 -9.85
C MET A 156 -8.97 -12.13 -10.41
N LEU A 157 -9.89 -13.02 -10.79
CA LEU A 157 -11.22 -12.64 -11.28
C LEU A 157 -12.00 -11.82 -10.24
N ILE A 158 -11.98 -12.24 -8.96
CA ILE A 158 -12.62 -11.49 -7.87
C ILE A 158 -11.99 -10.10 -7.73
N LEU A 159 -10.67 -9.97 -7.85
CA LEU A 159 -9.99 -8.67 -7.82
C LEU A 159 -10.39 -7.77 -9.00
N TRP A 160 -10.65 -8.35 -10.18
CA TRP A 160 -11.13 -7.63 -11.36
C TRP A 160 -12.61 -7.25 -11.31
N ILE A 161 -13.42 -7.87 -10.45
CA ILE A 161 -14.79 -7.39 -10.18
C ILE A 161 -14.76 -5.99 -9.55
N ILE A 162 -13.73 -5.68 -8.74
CA ILE A 162 -13.59 -4.38 -8.06
C ILE A 162 -13.60 -3.19 -9.03
N PRO A 163 -12.73 -3.10 -10.07
CA PRO A 163 -12.79 -2.02 -11.04
C PRO A 163 -14.10 -1.98 -11.83
N VAL A 164 -14.69 -3.13 -12.16
CA VAL A 164 -15.97 -3.19 -12.89
C VAL A 164 -17.09 -2.54 -12.07
N VAL A 165 -17.25 -2.96 -10.81
CA VAL A 165 -18.25 -2.38 -9.91
C VAL A 165 -17.94 -0.91 -9.66
N THR A 166 -16.67 -0.54 -9.43
CA THR A 166 -16.29 0.86 -9.23
C THR A 166 -16.63 1.73 -10.45
N PHE A 167 -16.50 1.19 -11.67
CA PHE A 167 -16.89 1.88 -12.89
C PHE A 167 -18.40 2.08 -13.02
N MET A 168 -19.21 1.08 -12.62
CA MET A 168 -20.67 1.21 -12.60
C MET A 168 -21.13 2.35 -11.67
N PHE A 169 -20.42 2.57 -10.56
CA PHE A 169 -20.70 3.64 -9.59
C PHE A 169 -19.78 4.86 -9.72
N ARG A 170 -19.17 5.08 -10.90
CA ARG A 170 -18.14 6.13 -11.11
C ARG A 170 -18.61 7.56 -10.79
N ALA A 171 -19.91 7.85 -10.95
CA ALA A 171 -20.47 9.16 -10.64
C ALA A 171 -20.24 9.56 -9.17
N ASN A 172 -20.17 8.56 -8.27
CA ASN A 172 -20.00 8.77 -6.85
C ASN A 172 -18.54 9.05 -6.46
N LEU A 173 -17.58 8.74 -7.33
CA LEU A 173 -16.15 8.93 -7.07
C LEU A 173 -15.77 10.41 -6.96
N GLY A 174 -16.59 11.35 -7.43
CA GLY A 174 -16.35 12.79 -7.26
C GLY A 174 -16.97 13.40 -5.99
N LEU A 175 -17.91 12.70 -5.35
CA LEU A 175 -18.77 13.27 -4.30
C LEU A 175 -18.04 13.45 -2.96
N ALA A 176 -17.10 12.54 -2.65
CA ALA A 176 -16.25 12.63 -1.46
C ALA A 176 -14.85 13.13 -1.86
N GLY A 177 -14.70 14.45 -1.99
CA GLY A 177 -13.43 15.11 -2.31
C GLY A 177 -13.28 16.47 -1.63
N MET A 178 -12.03 16.93 -1.49
CA MET A 178 -11.70 18.23 -0.87
C MET A 178 -12.10 19.44 -1.74
N ILE A 179 -12.34 19.23 -3.03
CA ILE A 179 -12.70 20.29 -3.97
C ILE A 179 -13.94 19.83 -4.74
N ALA A 180 -15.10 20.39 -4.41
CA ALA A 180 -16.38 20.09 -5.05
C ALA A 180 -16.41 20.42 -6.57
N ALA A 181 -15.37 21.07 -7.09
CA ALA A 181 -15.23 21.52 -8.48
C ALA A 181 -14.17 20.75 -9.31
N ASP A 182 -13.53 19.69 -8.79
CA ASP A 182 -12.54 18.94 -9.56
C ASP A 182 -13.17 17.80 -10.37
N LYS A 183 -13.56 18.12 -11.61
CA LYS A 183 -14.12 17.17 -12.59
C LYS A 183 -13.18 16.03 -12.99
N TYR A 184 -11.89 16.11 -12.67
CA TYR A 184 -10.88 15.11 -13.03
C TYR A 184 -10.70 14.00 -11.97
N ILE A 185 -11.27 14.16 -10.77
CA ILE A 185 -11.19 13.16 -9.69
C ILE A 185 -11.71 11.78 -10.11
N PRO A 186 -12.91 11.64 -10.72
CA PRO A 186 -13.45 10.33 -11.07
C PRO A 186 -12.56 9.54 -12.02
N ALA A 187 -12.04 10.18 -13.07
CA ALA A 187 -11.17 9.55 -14.05
C ALA A 187 -9.88 9.03 -13.42
N TYR A 188 -9.24 9.86 -12.58
CA TYR A 188 -8.06 9.44 -11.83
C TYR A 188 -8.34 8.25 -10.91
N ARG A 189 -9.42 8.30 -10.12
CA ARG A 189 -9.78 7.22 -9.18
C ARG A 189 -10.05 5.91 -9.93
N LEU A 190 -10.72 5.95 -11.09
CA LEU A 190 -10.91 4.77 -11.93
C LEU A 190 -9.60 4.18 -12.42
N THR A 191 -8.69 5.01 -12.94
CA THR A 191 -7.35 4.57 -13.35
C THR A 191 -6.62 3.91 -12.19
N ALA A 192 -6.66 4.52 -11.00
CA ALA A 192 -6.01 3.98 -9.80
C ALA A 192 -6.58 2.61 -9.38
N VAL A 193 -7.89 2.38 -9.52
CA VAL A 193 -8.50 1.07 -9.22
C VAL A 193 -8.09 0.00 -10.21
N VAL A 194 -8.07 0.33 -11.52
CA VAL A 194 -7.65 -0.61 -12.56
C VAL A 194 -6.19 -1.01 -12.36
N VAL A 195 -5.31 -0.04 -12.12
CA VAL A 195 -3.90 -0.28 -11.82
C VAL A 195 -3.74 -1.08 -10.52
N GLY A 196 -4.55 -0.78 -9.50
CA GLY A 196 -4.60 -1.55 -8.25
C GLY A 196 -4.97 -3.02 -8.44
N ALA A 197 -5.98 -3.32 -9.27
CA ALA A 197 -6.39 -4.68 -9.60
C ALA A 197 -5.29 -5.45 -10.36
N LEU A 198 -4.59 -4.79 -11.28
CA LEU A 198 -3.41 -5.35 -11.96
C LEU A 198 -2.30 -5.69 -10.96
N ILE A 199 -1.94 -4.75 -10.09
CA ILE A 199 -0.93 -4.95 -9.04
C ILE A 199 -1.32 -6.13 -8.14
N ALA A 200 -2.55 -6.18 -7.65
CA ALA A 200 -3.03 -7.26 -6.79
C ALA A 200 -2.96 -8.63 -7.50
N SER A 201 -3.30 -8.69 -8.79
CA SER A 201 -3.20 -9.90 -9.61
C SER A 201 -1.74 -10.36 -9.75
N LEU A 202 -0.82 -9.44 -10.05
CA LEU A 202 0.61 -9.74 -10.11
C LEU A 202 1.15 -10.23 -8.75
N CYS A 203 0.71 -9.64 -7.65
CA CYS A 203 1.06 -10.09 -6.30
C CYS A 203 0.56 -11.51 -6.01
N VAL A 204 -0.65 -11.90 -6.48
CA VAL A 204 -1.15 -13.28 -6.37
C VAL A 204 -0.22 -14.25 -7.12
N ALA A 205 0.23 -13.89 -8.33
CA ALA A 205 1.16 -14.71 -9.10
C ALA A 205 2.51 -14.87 -8.38
N VAL A 206 3.11 -13.77 -7.91
CA VAL A 206 4.37 -13.80 -7.16
C VAL A 206 4.24 -14.63 -5.89
N ARG A 207 3.15 -14.44 -5.14
CA ARG A 207 2.83 -15.21 -3.94
C ARG A 207 2.74 -16.71 -4.23
N ARG A 208 2.11 -17.10 -5.33
CA ARG A 208 2.02 -18.51 -5.73
C ARG A 208 3.39 -19.11 -6.01
N TYR A 209 4.24 -18.39 -6.72
CA TYR A 209 5.60 -18.86 -7.03
C TYR A 209 6.45 -18.99 -5.76
N ALA A 210 6.35 -18.04 -4.84
CA ALA A 210 7.01 -18.11 -3.53
C ALA A 210 6.58 -19.35 -2.72
N VAL A 211 5.29 -19.72 -2.77
CA VAL A 211 4.78 -20.94 -2.13
C VAL A 211 5.34 -22.20 -2.80
N GLN A 212 5.41 -22.23 -4.14
CA GLN A 212 5.96 -23.36 -4.89
C GLN A 212 7.46 -23.57 -4.62
N MET A 213 8.20 -22.51 -4.33
CA MET A 213 9.60 -22.59 -3.87
C MET A 213 9.77 -23.10 -2.43
N LYS A 214 8.69 -23.48 -1.73
CA LYS A 214 8.69 -23.83 -0.29
C LYS A 214 9.24 -22.71 0.63
N GLY A 215 9.33 -21.47 0.14
CA GLY A 215 9.83 -20.32 0.88
C GLY A 215 8.77 -19.78 1.85
N GLY A 216 8.43 -20.52 2.91
CA GLY A 216 7.32 -20.19 3.82
C GLY A 216 7.36 -18.76 4.37
N SER A 217 8.56 -18.21 4.61
CA SER A 217 8.77 -16.81 5.03
C SER A 217 8.52 -15.80 3.91
N VAL A 218 8.99 -16.08 2.69
CA VAL A 218 8.77 -15.26 1.48
C VAL A 218 7.30 -15.28 1.08
N ALA A 219 6.63 -16.43 1.17
CA ALA A 219 5.19 -16.55 0.94
C ALA A 219 4.37 -15.71 1.94
N ARG A 220 4.80 -15.64 3.21
CA ARG A 220 4.17 -14.79 4.22
C ARG A 220 4.26 -13.31 3.86
N LEU A 221 5.42 -12.84 3.40
CA LEU A 221 5.59 -11.48 2.88
C LEU A 221 4.63 -11.18 1.74
N TRP A 222 4.57 -12.05 0.73
CA TRP A 222 3.71 -11.79 -0.42
C TRP A 222 2.22 -11.90 -0.10
N ASN A 223 1.82 -12.72 0.87
CA ASN A 223 0.45 -12.69 1.41
C ASN A 223 0.10 -11.30 1.96
N THR A 224 0.98 -10.69 2.77
CA THR A 224 0.74 -9.33 3.28
C THR A 224 0.67 -8.29 2.18
N VAL A 225 1.48 -8.40 1.12
CA VAL A 225 1.42 -7.49 -0.03
C VAL A 225 0.13 -7.66 -0.83
N VAL A 226 -0.39 -8.89 -0.99
CA VAL A 226 -1.70 -9.12 -1.62
C VAL A 226 -2.82 -8.46 -0.83
N VAL A 227 -2.82 -8.60 0.51
CA VAL A 227 -3.80 -7.93 1.37
C VAL A 227 -3.70 -6.41 1.23
N ALA A 228 -2.49 -5.86 1.22
CA ALA A 228 -2.29 -4.42 0.99
C ALA A 228 -2.90 -3.97 -0.35
N GLY A 229 -2.56 -4.64 -1.45
CA GLY A 229 -3.12 -4.33 -2.77
C GLY A 229 -4.65 -4.41 -2.82
N THR A 230 -5.22 -5.41 -2.18
CA THR A 230 -6.68 -5.60 -2.08
C THR A 230 -7.32 -4.46 -1.27
N ALA A 231 -6.75 -4.11 -0.13
CA ALA A 231 -7.25 -3.01 0.70
C ALA A 231 -7.24 -1.68 -0.05
N ARG A 232 -6.19 -1.40 -0.83
CA ARG A 232 -6.14 -0.21 -1.67
C ARG A 232 -7.19 -0.21 -2.78
N ALA A 233 -7.43 -1.33 -3.45
CA ALA A 233 -8.50 -1.40 -4.46
C ALA A 233 -9.88 -1.21 -3.80
N ALA A 234 -10.08 -1.84 -2.64
CA ALA A 234 -11.31 -1.73 -1.87
C ALA A 234 -11.57 -0.31 -1.36
N SER A 235 -10.55 0.51 -1.09
CA SER A 235 -10.73 1.88 -0.60
C SER A 235 -11.51 2.74 -1.59
N PHE A 236 -11.18 2.62 -2.88
CA PHE A 236 -11.90 3.31 -3.95
C PHE A 236 -13.28 2.71 -4.22
N LEU A 237 -13.44 1.39 -4.06
CA LEU A 237 -14.75 0.75 -4.15
C LEU A 237 -15.68 1.25 -3.05
N ALA A 238 -15.19 1.36 -1.81
CA ALA A 238 -15.92 1.91 -0.69
C ALA A 238 -16.38 3.35 -0.98
N LEU A 239 -15.51 4.18 -1.55
CA LEU A 239 -15.91 5.51 -2.01
C LEU A 239 -17.03 5.45 -3.06
N ALA A 240 -16.89 4.62 -4.09
CA ALA A 240 -17.88 4.54 -5.16
C ALA A 240 -19.26 4.11 -4.64
N LEU A 241 -19.29 3.15 -3.71
CA LEU A 241 -20.55 2.61 -3.18
C LEU A 241 -21.19 3.50 -2.13
N LEU A 242 -20.40 4.17 -1.30
CA LEU A 242 -20.91 4.82 -0.08
C LEU A 242 -21.06 6.33 -0.20
N SER A 243 -20.32 7.00 -1.10
CA SER A 243 -20.22 8.48 -1.08
C SER A 243 -21.55 9.22 -1.28
N GLN A 244 -22.51 8.63 -1.99
CA GLN A 244 -23.81 9.25 -2.24
C GLN A 244 -24.71 9.25 -1.00
N ARG A 245 -24.71 8.15 -0.23
CA ARG A 245 -25.67 7.94 0.87
C ARG A 245 -25.06 8.18 2.25
N TRP A 246 -23.76 7.91 2.40
CA TRP A 246 -23.03 8.02 3.66
C TRP A 246 -21.63 8.59 3.43
N PRO A 247 -21.51 9.90 3.08
CA PRO A 247 -20.23 10.50 2.70
C PRO A 247 -19.17 10.44 3.82
N LEU A 248 -19.59 10.57 5.08
CA LEU A 248 -18.69 10.43 6.23
C LEU A 248 -18.15 8.99 6.35
N VAL A 249 -19.03 8.00 6.22
CA VAL A 249 -18.65 6.57 6.26
C VAL A 249 -17.76 6.22 5.07
N ALA A 250 -18.01 6.80 3.89
CA ALA A 250 -17.18 6.61 2.69
C ALA A 250 -15.73 7.08 2.92
N ARG A 251 -15.55 8.30 3.45
CA ARG A 251 -14.22 8.86 3.78
C ARG A 251 -13.51 8.01 4.84
N MET A 252 -14.21 7.65 5.90
CA MET A 252 -13.63 6.81 6.96
C MET A 252 -13.25 5.41 6.45
N SER A 253 -14.10 4.80 5.61
CA SER A 253 -13.83 3.47 5.03
C SER A 253 -12.63 3.52 4.09
N GLU A 254 -12.53 4.55 3.25
CA GLU A 254 -11.34 4.79 2.42
C GLU A 254 -10.09 4.86 3.30
N GLN A 255 -10.11 5.71 4.33
CA GLN A 255 -8.96 5.94 5.18
C GLN A 255 -8.58 4.72 6.03
N TYR A 256 -9.56 3.97 6.53
CA TYR A 256 -9.35 2.71 7.24
C TYR A 256 -8.71 1.65 6.34
N LEU A 257 -9.14 1.54 5.08
CA LEU A 257 -8.55 0.62 4.11
C LEU A 257 -7.12 1.06 3.71
N LEU A 258 -6.86 2.36 3.63
CA LEU A 258 -5.50 2.89 3.43
C LEU A 258 -4.58 2.65 4.64
N TRP A 259 -5.13 2.67 5.87
CA TRP A 259 -4.41 2.26 7.07
C TRP A 259 -4.02 0.76 7.01
N ILE A 260 -4.96 -0.11 6.61
CA ILE A 260 -4.68 -1.53 6.39
C ILE A 260 -3.57 -1.70 5.34
N PHE A 261 -3.67 -0.98 4.22
CA PHE A 261 -2.64 -0.98 3.17
C PHE A 261 -1.25 -0.64 3.75
N ALA A 262 -1.13 0.45 4.50
CA ALA A 262 0.14 0.89 5.06
C ALA A 262 0.69 -0.10 6.11
N GLY A 263 -0.16 -0.60 7.00
CA GLY A 263 0.24 -1.59 8.01
C GLY A 263 0.66 -2.93 7.42
N CYS A 264 -0.04 -3.43 6.40
CA CYS A 264 0.34 -4.64 5.67
C CYS A 264 1.68 -4.48 4.93
N TRP A 265 1.92 -3.31 4.34
CA TRP A 265 3.22 -2.98 3.74
C TRP A 265 4.34 -2.92 4.77
N LEU A 266 4.07 -2.40 5.98
CA LEU A 266 5.06 -2.35 7.05
C LEU A 266 5.44 -3.77 7.49
N LEU A 267 4.44 -4.64 7.68
CA LEU A 267 4.67 -6.04 7.97
C LEU A 267 5.45 -6.74 6.86
N ALA A 268 5.11 -6.49 5.59
CA ALA A 268 5.83 -7.07 4.45
C ALA A 268 7.32 -6.66 4.45
N ALA A 269 7.60 -5.36 4.67
CA ALA A 269 8.98 -4.86 4.73
C ALA A 269 9.76 -5.45 5.91
N ILE A 270 9.13 -5.63 7.08
CA ILE A 270 9.76 -6.29 8.23
C ILE A 270 10.00 -7.78 7.93
N TYR A 271 9.01 -8.49 7.39
CA TYR A 271 9.16 -9.90 7.03
C TYR A 271 10.31 -10.11 6.05
N GLN A 272 10.54 -9.21 5.08
CA GLN A 272 11.70 -9.31 4.20
C GLN A 272 13.00 -9.29 5.00
N ARG A 273 13.09 -8.39 5.98
CA ARG A 273 14.29 -8.26 6.82
C ARG A 273 14.51 -9.46 7.75
N GLU A 274 13.46 -10.25 8.00
CA GLU A 274 13.54 -11.48 8.79
C GLU A 274 13.85 -12.71 7.93
N VAL A 275 13.62 -12.66 6.61
CA VAL A 275 13.88 -13.78 5.68
C VAL A 275 15.38 -14.04 5.49
N LEU A 276 16.21 -13.00 5.45
CA LEU A 276 17.65 -13.14 5.27
C LEU A 276 18.37 -12.95 6.62
N PRO A 277 19.22 -13.90 7.06
CA PRO A 277 19.98 -13.73 8.29
C PRO A 277 20.84 -12.47 8.19
N ARG A 278 20.86 -11.66 9.25
CA ARG A 278 21.73 -10.48 9.31
C ARG A 278 23.18 -10.96 9.25
N ALA A 279 23.89 -10.61 8.19
CA ALA A 279 25.34 -10.76 8.15
C ALA A 279 25.92 -10.05 9.38
N GLY A 280 26.41 -10.84 10.35
CA GLY A 280 26.90 -10.35 11.65
C GLY A 280 26.42 -11.11 12.88
N ALA A 281 25.42 -11.99 12.80
CA ALA A 281 24.98 -12.79 13.95
C ALA A 281 25.76 -14.11 14.15
N SER A 282 26.71 -14.44 13.27
CA SER A 282 27.47 -15.70 13.29
C SER A 282 28.98 -15.53 13.48
N SER A 283 29.44 -14.41 14.05
CA SER A 283 30.85 -14.20 14.41
C SER A 283 31.04 -14.12 15.94
N GLY A 284 30.47 -15.08 16.65
CA GLY A 284 30.49 -15.11 18.12
C GLY A 284 30.20 -16.48 18.71
N SER A 285 30.74 -17.55 18.15
CA SER A 285 30.88 -18.85 18.82
C SER A 285 31.75 -19.80 18.00
N THR A 286 33.05 -19.49 17.90
CA THR A 286 34.08 -20.46 17.47
C THR A 286 35.26 -20.41 18.44
N SER A 287 34.95 -20.43 19.74
CA SER A 287 35.92 -20.56 20.82
C SER A 287 35.57 -21.74 21.71
N SER A 288 35.47 -22.96 21.16
CA SER A 288 35.31 -24.18 21.98
C SER A 288 35.58 -25.52 21.25
N LEU A 289 36.41 -25.57 20.20
CA LEU A 289 36.80 -26.86 19.58
C LEU A 289 38.32 -27.01 19.39
N ARG A 290 39.11 -26.35 20.25
CA ARG A 290 40.51 -26.70 20.55
C ARG A 290 40.61 -27.20 21.99
N ALA A 291 39.92 -28.29 22.27
CA ALA A 291 40.14 -29.10 23.46
C ALA A 291 39.43 -30.43 23.24
N LEU A 292 39.99 -31.28 22.38
CA LEU A 292 39.81 -32.74 22.34
C LEU A 292 40.78 -33.29 21.27
N SER A 293 42.07 -33.11 21.55
CA SER A 293 43.14 -33.92 21.02
C SER A 293 43.97 -34.38 22.21
N ARG A 294 43.47 -35.39 22.93
CA ARG A 294 44.24 -36.35 23.73
C ARG A 294 43.45 -37.65 23.75
#